data_AF-A0A3A5VZA0-F1
#
_entry.id   AF-A0A3A5VZA0-F1
#
_cell.length_a   1.000
_cell.length_b   1.000
_cell.length_c   1.000
_cell.angle_alpha   90.00
_cell.angle_beta   90.00
_cell.angle_gamma   90.00
#
_symmetry.space_group_name_H-M   'P 1'
#
loop_
_entity.id
_entity.type
_entity.pdbx_description
1 polymer ?
#
loop_
_entity_poly.entity_id
_entity_poly.type
_entity_poly.pdbx_seq_one_letter_code
_entity_poly.pdbx_strand_id
1 'polypeptide(L)'
;MDIVPTVALLLHPVLASGLVIWVWWQYAWRKKSYELKGEERAMYLARHERNGERLLWATGAVILIAFAGRAVNGWYVDGDPWSAMVPQSLHGFMGPVGFGLMVFMTRLGKQARSQREAGESFAVAKLKHGRAADLIVYLVFIHAFLGFIYTFDVLM
;
A
#
# COMPACT_ATOMS: atom_id res chain seq x y z
N MET A 1 24.04 14.41 4.82
CA MET A 1 22.86 15.19 5.25
C MET A 1 22.84 15.32 6.76
N ASP A 2 22.15 16.33 7.29
CA ASP A 2 21.88 16.44 8.72
C ASP A 2 21.03 15.28 9.24
N ILE A 3 21.12 15.01 10.54
CA ILE A 3 20.43 13.89 11.19
C ILE A 3 18.90 13.99 11.04
N VAL A 4 18.34 15.20 11.12
CA VAL A 4 16.89 15.45 11.06
C VAL A 4 16.28 15.07 9.69
N PRO A 5 16.73 15.64 8.55
CA PRO A 5 16.20 15.25 7.24
C PRO A 5 16.49 13.77 6.93
N THR A 6 17.62 13.23 7.38
CA THR A 6 17.94 11.80 7.22
C THR A 6 16.89 10.91 7.90
N VAL A 7 16.59 11.16 9.18
CA VAL A 7 15.57 10.41 9.92
C VAL A 7 14.18 10.58 9.29
N ALA A 8 13.84 11.82 8.88
CA ALA A 8 12.56 12.11 8.25
C ALA A 8 12.37 11.34 6.92
N LEU A 9 13.41 11.25 6.10
CA LEU A 9 13.40 10.51 4.84
C LEU A 9 13.38 8.98 5.05
N LEU A 10 14.08 8.47 6.06
CA LEU A 10 14.16 7.04 6.37
C LEU A 10 12.93 6.47 7.09
N LEU A 11 12.05 7.31 7.64
CA LEU A 11 10.82 6.84 8.29
C LEU A 11 9.88 6.14 7.28
N HIS A 12 9.77 6.68 6.07
CA HIS A 12 8.96 6.08 4.99
C HIS A 12 9.37 4.62 4.66
N PRO A 13 10.62 4.30 4.27
CA PRO A 13 10.99 2.94 3.86
C PRO A 13 10.88 1.92 5.00
N VAL A 14 11.06 2.33 6.25
CA VAL A 14 10.83 1.48 7.43
C VAL A 14 9.35 1.09 7.52
N LEU A 15 8.45 2.06 7.47
CA LEU A 15 7.00 1.80 7.53
C LEU A 15 6.50 1.05 6.28
N ALA A 16 7.03 1.40 5.10
CA ALA A 16 6.69 0.75 3.85
C ALA A 16 7.08 -0.73 3.85
N SER A 17 8.21 -1.10 4.44
CA SER A 17 8.61 -2.51 4.63
C SER A 17 7.55 -3.30 5.41
N GLY A 18 6.99 -2.70 6.48
CA GLY A 18 5.88 -3.28 7.21
C GLY A 18 4.61 -3.46 6.35
N LEU A 19 4.30 -2.48 5.51
CA LEU A 19 3.18 -2.57 4.56
C LEU A 19 3.38 -3.67 3.52
N VAL A 20 4.60 -3.87 3.00
CA VAL A 20 4.90 -4.95 2.04
C VAL A 20 4.58 -6.32 2.64
N ILE A 21 5.00 -6.55 3.90
CA ILE A 21 4.67 -7.79 4.63
C ILE A 21 3.16 -7.94 4.78
N TRP A 22 2.45 -6.86 5.14
CA TRP A 22 1.00 -6.90 5.30
C TRP A 22 0.27 -7.16 3.97
N VAL A 23 0.69 -6.53 2.87
CA VAL A 23 0.20 -6.80 1.51
C VAL A 23 0.39 -8.27 1.17
N TRP A 24 1.56 -8.84 1.45
CA TRP A 24 1.84 -10.25 1.20
C TRP A 24 0.87 -11.17 1.96
N TRP A 25 0.59 -10.89 3.24
CA TRP A 25 -0.40 -11.65 4.01
C TRP A 25 -1.83 -11.50 3.46
N GLN A 26 -2.21 -10.30 3.00
CA GLN A 26 -3.49 -10.10 2.32
C GLN A 26 -3.58 -10.87 1.01
N TYR A 27 -2.49 -10.95 0.24
CA TYR A 27 -2.44 -11.69 -1.01
C TYR A 27 -2.50 -13.21 -0.80
N ALA A 28 -1.77 -13.71 0.22
CA ALA A 28 -1.75 -15.13 0.60
C ALA A 28 -3.13 -15.68 1.00
N TRP A 29 -4.08 -14.81 1.37
CA TRP A 29 -5.47 -15.18 1.61
C TRP A 29 -6.07 -16.01 0.48
N ARG A 30 -5.77 -15.70 -0.78
CA ARG A 30 -6.33 -16.42 -1.93
C ARG A 30 -6.09 -17.93 -1.80
N LYS A 31 -4.84 -18.32 -1.53
CA LYS A 31 -4.47 -19.73 -1.32
C LYS A 31 -5.11 -20.28 -0.06
N LYS A 32 -5.00 -19.55 1.07
CA LYS A 32 -5.53 -20.00 2.36
C LYS A 32 -7.04 -20.24 2.35
N SER A 33 -7.78 -19.45 1.58
CA SER A 33 -9.25 -19.52 1.50
C SER A 33 -9.79 -20.85 0.93
N TYR A 34 -8.96 -21.61 0.21
CA TYR A 34 -9.29 -22.94 -0.30
C TYR A 34 -9.05 -24.06 0.72
N GLU A 35 -8.18 -23.82 1.70
CA GLU A 35 -7.85 -24.80 2.75
C GLU A 35 -8.87 -24.77 3.89
N LEU A 36 -9.43 -23.58 4.19
CA LEU A 36 -10.36 -23.38 5.28
C LEU A 36 -11.79 -23.77 4.90
N LYS A 37 -12.57 -24.27 5.88
CA LYS A 37 -13.98 -24.65 5.70
C LYS A 37 -14.86 -24.09 6.84
N GLY A 38 -16.17 -24.07 6.63
CA GLY A 38 -17.16 -23.73 7.65
C GLY A 38 -16.92 -22.36 8.31
N GLU A 39 -17.09 -22.33 9.64
CA GLU A 39 -16.97 -21.12 10.45
C GLU A 39 -15.57 -20.50 10.42
N GLU A 40 -14.52 -21.33 10.39
CA GLU A 40 -13.13 -20.85 10.34
C GLU A 40 -12.91 -19.99 9.08
N ARG A 41 -13.40 -20.46 7.93
CA ARG A 41 -13.34 -19.69 6.69
C ARG A 41 -14.10 -18.36 6.79
N ALA A 42 -15.26 -18.35 7.45
CA ALA A 42 -16.06 -17.14 7.62
C ALA A 42 -15.34 -16.10 8.50
N MET A 43 -14.73 -16.53 9.61
CA MET A 43 -13.94 -15.68 10.50
C MET A 43 -12.74 -15.06 9.77
N TYR A 44 -11.98 -15.87 9.02
CA TYR A 44 -10.83 -15.38 8.27
C TYR A 44 -11.22 -14.41 7.15
N LEU A 45 -12.35 -14.66 6.47
CA LEU A 45 -12.87 -13.76 5.45
C LEU A 45 -13.25 -12.39 6.06
N ALA A 46 -13.95 -12.37 7.18
CA ALA A 46 -14.27 -11.13 7.89
C ALA A 46 -13.00 -10.36 8.32
N ARG A 47 -11.94 -11.08 8.71
CA ARG A 47 -10.64 -10.49 9.03
C ARG A 47 -9.94 -9.93 7.78
N HIS A 48 -9.95 -10.64 6.66
CA HIS A 48 -9.41 -10.16 5.39
C HIS A 48 -10.11 -8.87 4.94
N GLU A 49 -11.45 -8.84 4.97
CA GLU A 49 -12.24 -7.67 4.61
C GLU A 49 -11.88 -6.45 5.48
N ARG A 50 -11.86 -6.62 6.81
CA ARG A 50 -11.48 -5.55 7.74
C ARG A 50 -10.04 -5.08 7.56
N ASN A 51 -9.11 -6.02 7.37
CA ASN A 51 -7.70 -5.70 7.21
C ASN A 51 -7.41 -5.04 5.86
N GLY A 52 -8.15 -5.37 4.80
CA GLY A 52 -8.03 -4.68 3.50
C GLY A 52 -8.35 -3.19 3.60
N GLU A 53 -9.36 -2.82 4.40
CA GLU A 53 -9.69 -1.41 4.65
C GLU A 53 -8.61 -0.70 5.50
N ARG A 54 -8.14 -1.36 6.57
CA ARG A 54 -7.06 -0.83 7.39
C ARG A 54 -5.76 -0.66 6.61
N LEU A 55 -5.45 -1.60 5.72
CA LEU A 55 -4.29 -1.55 4.85
C LEU A 55 -4.37 -0.32 3.92
N LEU A 56 -5.53 -0.02 3.33
CA LEU A 56 -5.71 1.19 2.52
C LEU A 56 -5.38 2.46 3.33
N TRP A 57 -5.94 2.60 4.53
CA TRP A 57 -5.66 3.76 5.39
C TRP A 57 -4.19 3.85 5.81
N ALA A 58 -3.58 2.72 6.15
CA ALA A 58 -2.17 2.65 6.50
C ALA A 58 -1.26 3.03 5.31
N THR A 59 -1.58 2.59 4.09
CA THR A 59 -0.89 3.01 2.87
C THR A 59 -1.00 4.53 2.66
N GLY A 60 -2.19 5.10 2.82
CA GLY A 60 -2.38 6.55 2.74
C GLY A 60 -1.53 7.31 3.76
N ALA A 61 -1.50 6.84 5.01
CA ALA A 61 -0.69 7.44 6.06
C ALA A 61 0.82 7.38 5.75
N VAL A 62 1.33 6.24 5.26
CA VAL A 62 2.74 6.10 4.89
C VAL A 62 3.12 7.01 3.71
N ILE A 63 2.22 7.20 2.74
CA ILE A 63 2.42 8.16 1.64
C ILE A 63 2.52 9.58 2.18
N LEU A 64 1.63 9.98 3.10
CA LEU A 64 1.69 11.31 3.72
C LEU A 64 2.99 11.52 4.50
N ILE A 65 3.47 10.49 5.20
CA ILE A 65 4.78 10.53 5.87
C ILE A 65 5.93 10.72 4.87
N ALA A 66 5.87 10.07 3.70
CA ALA A 66 6.87 10.28 2.65
C ALA A 66 6.89 11.73 2.14
N PHE A 67 5.71 12.33 1.91
CA PHE A 67 5.62 13.75 1.53
C PHE A 67 6.08 14.69 2.65
N ALA A 68 5.76 14.37 3.91
CA ALA A 68 6.25 15.15 5.05
C ALA A 68 7.78 15.09 5.16
N GLY A 69 8.39 13.91 4.95
CA GLY A 69 9.85 13.78 4.90
C GLY A 69 10.49 14.61 3.79
N ARG A 70 9.86 14.66 2.61
CA ARG A 70 10.28 15.54 1.51
C ARG A 70 10.17 17.02 1.87
N ALA A 71 9.08 17.44 2.49
CA ALA A 71 8.88 18.83 2.90
C ALA A 71 9.91 19.28 3.95
N VAL A 72 10.20 18.41 4.94
CA VAL A 72 11.28 18.64 5.91
C VAL A 72 12.62 18.80 5.20
N ASN A 73 12.92 17.93 4.23
CA ASN A 73 14.17 18.03 3.47
C ASN A 73 14.26 19.35 2.68
N GLY A 74 13.20 19.75 1.97
CA GLY A 74 13.16 21.01 1.21
C GLY A 74 13.38 22.24 2.11
N TRP A 75 12.75 22.25 3.29
CA TRP A 75 12.96 23.30 4.27
C TRP A 75 14.43 23.43 4.71
N TYR A 76 15.11 22.30 4.95
CA TYR A 76 16.50 22.30 5.42
C TYR A 76 17.51 22.64 4.31
N VAL A 77 17.24 22.25 3.07
CA VAL A 77 18.18 22.44 1.94
C VAL A 77 17.96 23.79 1.26
N ASP A 78 16.71 24.17 1.01
CA ASP A 78 16.35 25.32 0.18
C ASP A 78 15.62 26.43 0.96
N GLY A 79 15.26 26.20 2.23
CA GLY A 79 14.43 27.12 3.02
C GLY A 79 12.95 27.15 2.60
N ASP A 80 12.53 26.25 1.71
CA ASP A 80 11.17 26.18 1.16
C ASP A 80 10.64 24.72 1.26
N PRO A 81 9.56 24.45 2.00
CA PRO A 81 9.07 23.08 2.16
C PRO A 81 8.43 22.53 0.87
N TRP A 82 8.16 23.39 -0.12
CA TRP A 82 7.55 22.98 -1.38
C TRP A 82 8.58 22.55 -2.44
N SER A 83 9.86 22.93 -2.28
CA SER A 83 10.91 22.71 -3.28
C SER A 83 11.11 21.23 -3.66
N ALA A 84 10.85 20.32 -2.70
CA ALA A 84 11.06 18.88 -2.85
C ALA A 84 9.76 18.05 -2.96
N MET A 85 8.59 18.68 -3.08
CA MET A 85 7.30 17.96 -3.04
C MET A 85 6.90 17.30 -4.37
N VAL A 86 7.34 17.84 -5.50
CA VAL A 86 7.05 17.24 -6.81
C VAL A 86 7.92 16.00 -6.99
N PRO A 87 7.33 14.80 -7.18
CA PRO A 87 8.12 13.60 -7.43
C PRO A 87 9.03 13.75 -8.65
N GLN A 88 10.33 13.53 -8.47
CA GLN A 88 11.33 13.56 -9.55
C GLN A 88 11.72 12.15 -10.03
N SER A 89 11.05 11.11 -9.53
CA SER A 89 11.40 9.72 -9.84
C SER A 89 10.17 8.84 -10.05
N LEU A 90 10.38 7.72 -10.75
CA LEU A 90 9.35 6.72 -10.95
C LEU A 90 8.79 6.22 -9.62
N HIS A 91 9.65 5.94 -8.63
CA HIS A 91 9.21 5.53 -7.30
C HIS A 91 8.28 6.56 -6.66
N GLY A 92 8.61 7.85 -6.74
CA GLY A 92 7.78 8.92 -6.18
C GLY A 92 6.39 9.00 -6.82
N PHE A 93 6.27 8.81 -8.14
CA PHE A 93 4.97 8.76 -8.82
C PHE A 93 4.18 7.48 -8.54
N MET A 94 4.87 6.36 -8.29
CA MET A 94 4.22 5.07 -8.02
C MET A 94 3.40 5.07 -6.72
N GLY A 95 3.74 5.90 -5.72
CA GLY A 95 2.98 6.00 -4.47
C GLY A 95 1.51 6.40 -4.70
N PRO A 96 1.24 7.61 -5.26
CA PRO A 96 -0.12 8.05 -5.59
C PRO A 96 -0.86 7.13 -6.56
N VAL A 97 -0.18 6.63 -7.61
CA VAL A 97 -0.79 5.72 -8.59
C VAL A 97 -1.19 4.39 -7.93
N GLY A 98 -0.30 3.80 -7.15
CA GLY A 98 -0.55 2.58 -6.38
C GLY A 98 -1.68 2.76 -5.37
N PHE A 99 -1.78 3.93 -4.73
CA PHE A 99 -2.89 4.25 -3.83
C PHE A 99 -4.23 4.31 -4.57
N GLY A 100 -4.28 4.94 -5.75
CA GLY A 100 -5.49 4.94 -6.58
C GLY A 100 -5.95 3.52 -6.96
N LEU A 101 -5.01 2.64 -7.31
CA LEU A 101 -5.31 1.22 -7.57
C LEU A 101 -5.81 0.50 -6.32
N MET A 102 -5.21 0.77 -5.15
CA MET A 102 -5.67 0.22 -3.87
C MET A 102 -7.10 0.67 -3.53
N VAL A 103 -7.44 1.94 -3.73
CA VAL A 103 -8.82 2.44 -3.56
C VAL A 103 -9.78 1.67 -4.47
N PHE A 104 -9.44 1.51 -5.74
CA PHE A 104 -10.25 0.77 -6.70
C PHE A 104 -10.42 -0.70 -6.28
N MET A 105 -9.34 -1.39 -5.91
CA MET A 105 -9.36 -2.78 -5.45
C MET A 105 -10.22 -2.95 -4.18
N THR A 106 -10.10 -2.04 -3.21
CA THR A 106 -10.90 -2.07 -1.97
C THR A 106 -12.38 -1.86 -2.26
N ARG A 107 -12.74 -1.00 -3.23
CA ARG A 107 -14.15 -0.85 -3.68
C ARG A 107 -14.71 -2.14 -4.27
N LEU A 108 -13.94 -2.85 -5.10
CA LEU A 108 -14.35 -4.15 -5.64
C LEU A 108 -14.52 -5.20 -4.54
N GLY A 109 -13.66 -5.18 -3.51
CA GLY A 109 -13.80 -6.05 -2.34
C GLY A 109 -15.09 -5.78 -1.57
N LYS A 110 -15.42 -4.50 -1.33
CA LYS A 110 -16.67 -4.08 -0.71
C LYS A 110 -17.90 -4.47 -1.53
N GLN A 111 -17.83 -4.33 -2.85
CA GLN A 111 -18.90 -4.76 -3.75
C GLN A 111 -19.11 -6.29 -3.70
N ALA A 112 -18.04 -7.06 -3.74
CA ALA A 112 -18.14 -8.53 -3.65
C ALA A 112 -18.75 -8.96 -2.31
N ARG A 113 -18.40 -8.27 -1.22
CA ARG A 113 -18.99 -8.48 0.10
C ARG A 113 -20.48 -8.15 0.11
N SER A 114 -20.88 -6.98 -0.38
CA SER A 114 -22.28 -6.57 -0.36
C SER A 114 -23.18 -7.49 -1.19
N GLN A 115 -22.71 -7.89 -2.38
CA GLN A 115 -23.41 -8.85 -3.24
C GLN A 115 -23.57 -10.21 -2.54
N ARG A 116 -22.51 -10.69 -1.87
CA ARG A 116 -22.56 -11.93 -1.08
C ARG A 116 -23.58 -11.84 0.06
N GLU A 117 -23.59 -10.74 0.80
CA GLU A 117 -24.54 -10.52 1.91
C GLU A 117 -25.99 -10.42 1.41
N ALA A 118 -26.21 -9.90 0.20
CA ALA A 118 -27.51 -9.83 -0.46
C ALA A 118 -27.96 -11.15 -1.14
N GLY A 119 -27.14 -12.19 -1.14
CA GLY A 119 -27.43 -13.44 -1.88
C GLY A 119 -27.30 -13.33 -3.40
N GLU A 120 -26.72 -12.24 -3.90
CA GLU A 120 -26.49 -11.99 -5.31
C GLU A 120 -25.18 -12.65 -5.82
N SER A 121 -25.05 -12.76 -7.14
CA SER A 121 -23.80 -13.21 -7.75
C SER A 121 -22.68 -12.20 -7.54
N PHE A 122 -21.64 -12.60 -6.82
CA PHE A 122 -20.44 -11.79 -6.52
C PHE A 122 -19.20 -12.22 -7.31
N ALA A 123 -19.33 -13.18 -8.23
CA ALA A 123 -18.21 -13.81 -8.92
C ALA A 123 -17.37 -12.80 -9.74
N VAL A 124 -18.03 -11.87 -10.44
CA VAL A 124 -17.37 -10.87 -11.28
C VAL A 124 -16.58 -9.86 -10.45
N ALA A 125 -17.18 -9.32 -9.37
CA ALA A 125 -16.51 -8.38 -8.48
C ALA A 125 -15.30 -9.04 -7.80
N LYS A 126 -15.46 -10.28 -7.32
CA LYS A 126 -14.37 -11.08 -6.76
C LYS A 126 -13.23 -11.31 -7.76
N LEU A 127 -13.56 -11.66 -9.01
CA LEU A 127 -12.55 -11.87 -10.05
C LEU A 127 -11.75 -10.59 -10.32
N LYS A 128 -12.44 -9.46 -10.52
CA LYS A 128 -11.79 -8.16 -10.74
C LYS A 128 -10.93 -7.76 -9.55
N HIS A 129 -11.42 -7.94 -8.32
CA HIS A 129 -10.65 -7.69 -7.10
C HIS A 129 -9.37 -8.53 -7.07
N GLY A 130 -9.48 -9.83 -7.39
CA GLY A 130 -8.32 -10.71 -7.47
C GLY A 130 -7.29 -10.26 -8.52
N ARG A 131 -7.73 -9.90 -9.73
CA ARG A 131 -6.82 -9.40 -10.78
C ARG A 131 -6.16 -8.08 -10.41
N ALA A 132 -6.88 -7.17 -9.77
CA ALA A 132 -6.31 -5.94 -9.24
C ALA A 132 -5.26 -6.24 -8.16
N ALA A 133 -5.50 -7.22 -7.29
CA ALA A 133 -4.52 -7.66 -6.29
C ALA A 133 -3.25 -8.23 -6.92
N ASP A 134 -3.38 -9.03 -7.99
CA ASP A 134 -2.21 -9.56 -8.74
C ASP A 134 -1.34 -8.42 -9.25
N LEU A 135 -1.96 -7.42 -9.91
CA LEU A 135 -1.26 -6.24 -10.43
C LEU A 135 -0.59 -5.43 -9.31
N ILE A 136 -1.32 -5.17 -8.21
CA ILE A 136 -0.80 -4.40 -7.07
C ILE A 136 0.41 -5.08 -6.47
N VAL A 137 0.41 -6.41 -6.31
CA VAL A 137 1.57 -7.13 -5.76
C VAL A 137 2.81 -6.92 -6.62
N TYR A 138 2.71 -7.06 -7.95
CA TYR A 138 3.84 -6.78 -8.84
C TYR A 138 4.32 -5.34 -8.72
N LEU A 139 3.41 -4.38 -8.70
CA LEU A 139 3.75 -2.96 -8.57
C LEU A 139 4.40 -2.64 -7.22
N VAL A 140 3.92 -3.25 -6.13
CA VAL A 140 4.50 -3.10 -4.78
C VAL A 140 5.93 -3.62 -4.73
N PHE A 141 6.21 -4.78 -5.34
CA PHE A 141 7.58 -5.29 -5.42
C PHE A 141 8.51 -4.36 -6.19
N ILE A 142 8.08 -3.88 -7.37
CA ILE A 142 8.87 -2.92 -8.16
C ILE A 142 9.06 -1.62 -7.37
N HIS A 143 8.00 -1.09 -6.75
CA HIS A 143 8.06 0.14 -5.97
C HIS A 143 9.00 0.02 -4.78
N ALA A 144 8.93 -1.09 -4.03
CA ALA A 144 9.80 -1.37 -2.89
C ALA A 144 11.27 -1.54 -3.31
N PHE A 145 11.52 -2.21 -4.44
CA PHE A 145 12.87 -2.35 -5.00
C PHE A 145 13.48 -1.00 -5.39
N LEU A 146 12.73 -0.15 -6.10
CA LEU A 146 13.19 1.20 -6.43
C LEU A 146 13.41 2.04 -5.15
N GLY A 147 12.49 1.94 -4.18
CA GLY A 147 12.61 2.63 -2.89
C GLY A 147 13.86 2.22 -2.13
N PHE A 148 14.18 0.93 -2.12
CA PHE A 148 15.42 0.41 -1.54
C PHE A 148 16.66 1.02 -2.21
N ILE A 149 16.70 1.11 -3.54
CA ILE A 149 17.80 1.78 -4.24
C ILE A 149 17.91 3.25 -3.78
N TYR A 150 16.79 3.97 -3.67
CA TYR A 150 16.81 5.37 -3.19
C TYR A 150 17.25 5.54 -1.73
N THR A 151 17.20 4.49 -0.89
CA THR A 151 17.75 4.60 0.47
C THR A 151 19.26 4.81 0.49
N PHE A 152 19.96 4.36 -0.55
CA PHE A 152 21.40 4.58 -0.71
C PHE A 152 21.72 6.06 -0.95
N ASP A 153 20.92 6.77 -1.74
CA ASP A 153 21.07 8.22 -1.96
C ASP A 153 20.84 9.05 -0.67
N VAL A 154 20.12 8.47 0.30
CA VAL A 154 19.88 9.11 1.60
C VAL A 154 21.03 8.83 2.59
N LEU A 155 21.68 7.67 2.47
CA LEU A 155 22.66 7.16 3.42
C LEU A 155 24.12 7.42 3.02
N MET A 156 24.40 7.60 1.73
CA MET A 156 25.74 7.84 1.16
C MET A 156 25.86 9.28 0.65
#